data_AF-A0A0M8KQC4-F1
#
_entry.id   AF-A0A0M8KQC4-F1
#
_cell.length_a   1.000
_cell.length_b   1.000
_cell.length_c   1.000
_cell.angle_alpha   90.00
_cell.angle_beta   90.00
_cell.angle_gamma   90.00
#
_symmetry.space_group_name_H-M   'P 1'
#
loop_
_entity.id
_entity.type
_entity.pdbx_description
1 polymer ?
#
loop_
_entity_poly.entity_id
_entity_poly.type
_entity_poly.pdbx_seq_one_letter_code
_entity_poly.pdbx_strand_id
1 'polypeptide(L)'
;MTRSIQEQMPASRPHLAVNGYNSALSTTVARTRTGLLENTRGLIWIGDYEMHRKLGGAAHIARHEPVNRALTRLAEDFRPTVAMVSLAHAVQTDYGLGQRAASRWPDEPAAVLIGAWAVRDLGLDVDDLARKHDVEHVGSRRAPSVLLRLSGPDPVWAQFVAFAHDLDEERLASALAVDFERADRGRS
;
A
#
# COMPACT_ATOMS: atom_id res chain seq x y z
N MET A 1 -12.81 -3.79 16.64
CA MET A 1 -12.91 -2.34 16.34
C MET A 1 -13.09 -1.58 17.65
N THR A 2 -12.26 -0.59 17.93
CA THR A 2 -12.22 0.12 19.23
C THR A 2 -13.40 1.12 19.34
N ARG A 3 -14.04 1.18 20.51
CA ARG A 3 -15.19 2.08 20.81
C ARG A 3 -14.92 3.54 20.41
N SER A 4 -13.70 4.01 20.63
CA SER A 4 -13.27 5.37 20.27
C SER A 4 -13.36 5.69 18.77
N ILE A 5 -13.15 4.72 17.87
CA ILE A 5 -13.31 4.94 16.42
C ILE A 5 -14.81 5.08 16.09
N GLN A 6 -15.66 4.28 16.71
CA GLN A 6 -17.10 4.26 16.45
C GLN A 6 -17.78 5.58 16.86
N GLU A 7 -17.32 6.20 17.95
CA GLU A 7 -17.83 7.48 18.46
C GLU A 7 -17.52 8.68 17.54
N GLN A 8 -16.53 8.54 16.65
CA GLN A 8 -16.09 9.61 15.74
C GLN A 8 -16.73 9.55 14.35
N MET A 9 -17.73 8.68 14.13
CA MET A 9 -18.39 8.59 12.83
C MET A 9 -19.04 9.93 12.44
N PRO A 10 -18.99 10.33 11.15
CA PRO A 10 -18.73 9.49 9.98
C PRO A 10 -17.25 9.32 9.59
N ALA A 11 -16.30 10.01 10.20
CA ALA A 11 -14.87 9.91 9.87
C ALA A 11 -14.00 10.04 11.12
N SER A 12 -13.17 9.02 11.38
CA SER A 12 -12.27 9.03 12.54
C SER A 12 -11.06 9.92 12.31
N ARG A 13 -10.52 10.47 13.39
CA ARG A 13 -9.15 11.00 13.41
C ARG A 13 -8.15 9.84 13.25
N PRO A 14 -6.87 10.12 12.93
CA PRO A 14 -5.84 9.11 12.90
C PRO A 14 -5.64 8.47 14.28
N HIS A 15 -5.73 7.14 14.35
CA HIS A 15 -5.39 6.35 15.52
C HIS A 15 -3.99 5.78 15.35
N LEU A 16 -3.09 6.15 16.26
CA LEU A 16 -1.69 5.77 16.22
C LEU A 16 -1.42 4.61 17.18
N ALA A 17 -0.65 3.63 16.71
CA ALA A 17 -0.06 2.59 17.54
C ALA A 17 1.43 2.53 17.28
N VAL A 18 2.22 2.37 18.34
CA VAL A 18 3.66 2.19 18.27
C VAL A 18 3.99 0.93 19.05
N ASN A 19 4.91 0.13 18.53
CA ASN A 19 5.43 -1.05 19.21
C ASN A 19 6.92 -0.82 19.55
N GLY A 20 7.40 -1.44 20.62
CA GLY A 20 8.80 -1.36 21.05
C GLY A 20 9.81 -1.95 20.06
N TYR A 21 9.35 -2.62 19.00
CA TYR A 21 10.18 -3.22 17.95
C TYR A 21 10.37 -2.31 16.72
N ASN A 22 10.50 -1.01 16.94
CA ASN A 22 10.72 -0.03 15.86
C ASN A 22 9.67 -0.12 14.73
N SER A 23 8.41 -0.26 15.11
CA SER A 23 7.31 -0.22 14.17
C SER A 23 6.18 0.64 14.68
N ALA A 24 5.43 1.18 13.73
CA ALA A 24 4.27 1.98 14.04
C ALA A 24 3.20 1.84 12.97
N LEU A 25 2.00 2.22 13.37
CA LEU A 25 0.80 2.11 12.60
C LEU A 25 -0.01 3.39 12.78
N SER A 26 -0.61 3.87 11.70
CA SER A 26 -1.70 4.82 11.73
C SER A 26 -2.88 4.21 11.02
N THR A 27 -4.06 4.24 11.64
CA THR A 27 -5.31 3.81 11.00
C THR A 27 -6.36 4.92 11.07
N THR A 28 -7.12 5.04 9.99
CA THR A 28 -8.27 5.92 9.86
C THR A 28 -9.42 5.14 9.28
N VAL A 29 -10.64 5.42 9.76
CA VAL A 29 -11.85 4.77 9.28
C VAL A 29 -12.90 5.82 8.93
N ALA A 30 -13.50 5.69 7.77
CA ALA A 30 -14.61 6.52 7.33
C ALA A 30 -15.82 5.66 6.96
N ARG A 31 -17.02 6.13 7.27
CA ARG A 31 -18.27 5.53 6.80
C ARG A 31 -18.57 6.01 5.38
N THR A 32 -18.90 5.07 4.53
CA THR A 32 -19.31 5.29 3.14
C THR A 32 -20.79 4.97 2.98
N ARG A 33 -21.37 5.29 1.83
CA ARG A 33 -22.75 4.89 1.50
C ARG A 33 -22.92 3.36 1.42
N THR A 34 -21.82 2.64 1.20
CA THR A 34 -21.80 1.19 0.93
C THR A 34 -21.08 0.38 2.01
N GLY A 35 -20.57 1.02 3.08
CA GLY A 35 -19.83 0.33 4.14
C GLY A 35 -18.86 1.22 4.90
N LEU A 36 -17.69 0.66 5.21
CA LEU A 36 -16.58 1.36 5.86
C LEU A 36 -15.36 1.34 4.95
N LEU A 37 -14.65 2.46 4.88
CA LEU A 37 -13.32 2.57 4.29
C LEU A 37 -12.32 2.63 5.44
N GLU A 38 -11.37 1.70 5.47
CA GLU A 38 -10.26 1.70 6.41
C GLU A 38 -8.98 1.97 5.62
N ASN A 39 -8.23 2.99 6.05
CA ASN A 39 -6.89 3.25 5.55
C ASN A 39 -5.89 3.07 6.69
N THR A 40 -5.00 2.10 6.52
CA THR A 40 -4.03 1.69 7.52
C THR A 40 -2.62 1.78 6.90
N ARG A 41 -1.77 2.62 7.51
CA ARG A 41 -0.36 2.81 7.14
C ARG A 41 0.54 2.26 8.23
N GLY A 42 1.34 1.26 7.88
CA GLY A 42 2.41 0.74 8.74
C GLY A 42 3.77 1.31 8.35
N LEU A 43 4.64 1.50 9.33
CA LEU A 43 6.04 1.85 9.16
C LEU A 43 6.88 0.87 9.98
N ILE A 44 7.95 0.35 9.37
CA ILE A 44 8.95 -0.49 10.02
C ILE A 44 10.30 0.14 9.76
N TRP A 45 11.05 0.41 10.81
CA TRP A 45 12.41 0.93 10.67
C TRP A 45 13.35 -0.21 10.33
N ILE A 46 14.02 -0.07 9.19
CA ILE A 46 14.97 -1.07 8.67
C ILE A 46 16.43 -0.67 8.89
N GLY A 47 16.69 0.56 9.32
CA GLY A 47 18.02 1.06 9.61
C GLY A 47 18.14 2.56 9.36
N ASP A 48 19.38 3.05 9.43
CA ASP A 48 19.72 4.41 9.03
C ASP A 48 19.78 4.57 7.50
N TYR A 49 20.12 5.77 7.05
CA TYR A 49 20.22 6.09 5.63
C TYR A 49 21.26 5.23 4.88
N GLU A 50 22.35 4.83 5.54
CA GLU A 50 23.37 3.98 4.90
C GLU A 50 22.86 2.55 4.69
N MET A 51 21.91 2.10 5.51
CA MET A 51 21.24 0.82 5.31
C MET A 51 20.48 0.78 3.97
N HIS A 52 19.90 1.88 3.50
CA HIS A 52 19.23 1.94 2.19
C HIS A 52 20.16 1.51 1.05
N ARG A 53 21.41 2.01 1.03
CA ARG A 53 22.42 1.62 0.03
C ARG A 53 22.77 0.13 0.13
N LYS A 54 22.88 -0.39 1.34
CA LYS A 54 23.23 -1.80 1.59
C LYS A 54 22.11 -2.77 1.20
N LEU A 55 20.87 -2.33 1.35
CA LEU A 55 19.68 -3.11 0.97
C LEU A 55 19.48 -3.19 -0.54
N GLY A 56 20.15 -2.37 -1.35
CA GLY A 56 19.99 -2.40 -2.81
C GLY A 56 18.69 -1.79 -3.33
N GLY A 57 18.02 -0.95 -2.53
CA GLY A 57 16.81 -0.20 -2.91
C GLY A 57 15.51 -1.03 -2.92
N ALA A 58 14.41 -0.42 -3.39
CA ALA A 58 13.09 -1.04 -3.35
C ALA A 58 12.99 -2.32 -4.20
N ALA A 59 13.75 -2.45 -5.29
CA ALA A 59 13.76 -3.64 -6.13
C ALA A 59 14.25 -4.89 -5.39
N HIS A 60 15.17 -4.74 -4.42
CA HIS A 60 15.60 -5.84 -3.56
C HIS A 60 14.49 -6.22 -2.56
N ILE A 61 13.80 -5.22 -1.99
CA ILE A 61 12.66 -5.44 -1.09
C ILE A 61 11.53 -6.16 -1.83
N ALA A 62 11.27 -5.86 -3.10
CA ALA A 62 10.28 -6.52 -3.94
C ALA A 62 10.51 -8.05 -4.07
N ARG A 63 11.77 -8.49 -3.96
CA ARG A 63 12.18 -9.90 -4.02
C ARG A 63 12.23 -10.56 -2.65
N HIS A 64 12.03 -9.80 -1.57
CA HIS A 64 12.23 -10.28 -0.21
C HIS A 64 11.05 -11.16 0.23
N GLU A 65 11.32 -12.46 0.45
CA GLU A 65 10.32 -13.49 0.76
C GLU A 65 9.34 -13.10 1.89
N PRO A 66 9.78 -12.55 3.03
CA PRO A 66 8.86 -12.03 4.06
C PRO A 66 7.85 -10.99 3.59
N VAL A 67 8.21 -10.11 2.63
CA VAL A 67 7.29 -9.09 2.10
C VAL A 67 6.21 -9.75 1.26
N ASN A 68 6.61 -10.62 0.34
CA ASN A 68 5.69 -11.36 -0.52
C ASN A 68 4.74 -12.22 0.31
N ARG A 69 5.27 -12.94 1.31
CA ARG A 69 4.46 -13.74 2.23
C ARG A 69 3.47 -12.90 3.04
N ALA A 70 3.87 -11.73 3.52
CA ALA A 70 2.97 -10.84 4.26
C ALA A 70 1.82 -10.34 3.39
N LEU A 71 2.10 -9.95 2.14
CA LEU A 71 1.07 -9.52 1.18
C LEU A 71 0.15 -10.67 0.74
N THR A 72 0.70 -11.86 0.51
CA THR A 72 -0.12 -13.06 0.23
C THR A 72 -1.05 -13.37 1.39
N ARG A 73 -0.55 -13.38 2.63
CA ARG A 73 -1.39 -13.59 3.83
C ARG A 73 -2.45 -12.50 3.99
N LEU A 74 -2.11 -11.25 3.68
CA LEU A 74 -3.08 -10.15 3.70
C LEU A 74 -4.24 -10.41 2.72
N ALA A 75 -3.97 -10.97 1.55
CA ALA A 75 -5.01 -11.36 0.58
C ALA A 75 -5.82 -12.59 1.01
N GLU A 76 -5.22 -13.51 1.76
CA GLU A 76 -5.86 -14.73 2.26
C GLU A 76 -6.79 -14.43 3.45
N ASP A 77 -6.28 -13.71 4.43
CA ASP A 77 -6.92 -13.47 5.72
C ASP A 77 -7.89 -12.27 5.67
N PHE A 78 -7.65 -11.33 4.76
CA PHE A 78 -8.44 -10.10 4.64
C PHE A 78 -9.00 -9.91 3.22
N ARG A 79 -9.68 -8.77 3.02
CA ARG A 79 -10.20 -8.33 1.73
C ARG A 79 -9.72 -6.91 1.45
N PRO A 80 -8.40 -6.69 1.29
CA PRO A 80 -7.90 -5.38 0.93
C PRO A 80 -8.47 -4.93 -0.42
N THR A 81 -8.63 -3.63 -0.62
CA THR A 81 -8.86 -3.08 -1.97
C THR A 81 -7.53 -2.96 -2.69
N VAL A 82 -6.60 -2.26 -2.08
CA VAL A 82 -5.20 -2.13 -2.49
C VAL A 82 -4.33 -2.15 -1.23
N ALA A 83 -3.14 -2.74 -1.31
CA ALA A 83 -2.07 -2.53 -0.33
C ALA A 83 -0.75 -2.30 -1.09
N MET A 84 0.09 -1.41 -0.56
CA MET A 84 1.37 -1.08 -1.18
C MET A 84 2.48 -1.12 -0.15
N VAL A 85 3.62 -1.70 -0.54
CA VAL A 85 4.86 -1.66 0.22
C VAL A 85 5.81 -0.72 -0.52
N SER A 86 6.32 0.27 0.21
CA SER A 86 7.27 1.25 -0.32
C SER A 86 8.46 1.38 0.62
N LEU A 87 9.63 1.60 0.04
CA LEU A 87 10.79 2.06 0.75
C LEU A 87 10.70 3.58 0.89
N ALA A 88 10.52 4.05 2.12
CA ALA A 88 10.30 5.45 2.41
C ALA A 88 11.31 5.96 3.43
N HIS A 89 11.65 7.25 3.33
CA HIS A 89 12.46 7.92 4.34
C HIS A 89 11.55 8.66 5.30
N ALA A 90 11.71 8.39 6.60
CA ALA A 90 10.98 9.05 7.66
C ALA A 90 11.96 9.72 8.64
N VAL A 91 11.60 10.91 9.12
CA VAL A 91 12.35 11.60 10.17
C VAL A 91 11.69 11.24 11.50
N GLN A 92 12.46 10.64 12.40
CA GLN A 92 12.02 10.46 13.77
C GLN A 92 12.19 11.79 14.52
N THR A 93 11.14 12.23 15.20
CA THR A 93 11.19 13.39 16.11
C THR A 93 10.79 12.97 17.52
N ASP A 94 11.20 13.74 18.51
CA ASP A 94 10.92 13.45 19.94
C ASP A 94 9.42 13.37 20.27
N TYR A 95 8.55 13.94 19.42
CA TYR A 95 7.09 13.98 19.60
C TYR A 95 6.32 12.99 18.73
N GLY A 96 7.01 11.99 18.17
CA GLY A 96 6.41 10.88 17.44
C GLY A 96 6.75 10.85 15.96
N LEU A 97 5.97 10.03 15.25
CA LEU A 97 6.23 9.67 13.86
C LEU A 97 5.45 10.59 12.93
N GLY A 98 6.17 11.34 12.12
CA GLY A 98 5.61 12.22 11.11
C GLY A 98 6.56 12.38 9.95
N GLN A 99 6.01 12.59 8.75
CA GLN A 99 6.80 13.04 7.62
C GLN A 99 6.87 14.56 7.70
N ARG A 100 8.00 15.11 8.16
CA ARG A 100 8.27 16.56 7.99
C ARG A 100 8.56 16.85 6.53
N ALA A 101 8.14 18.02 6.07
CA ALA A 101 8.62 18.58 4.81
C ALA A 101 10.14 18.76 4.91
N ALA A 102 10.87 17.89 4.24
CA ALA A 102 12.31 17.93 4.04
C ALA A 102 12.57 17.54 2.59
N SER A 103 13.68 18.01 2.01
CA SER A 103 14.14 17.50 0.72
C SER A 103 14.44 16.01 0.89
N ARG A 104 13.56 15.16 0.37
CA ARG A 104 13.62 13.70 0.51
C ARG A 104 13.58 13.05 -0.86
N TRP A 105 14.12 11.85 -0.92
CA TRP A 105 13.90 10.97 -2.05
C TRP A 105 12.42 10.59 -2.09
N PRO A 106 11.80 10.51 -3.29
CA PRO A 106 10.44 10.02 -3.42
C PRO A 106 10.36 8.58 -2.89
N ASP A 107 9.27 8.26 -2.18
CA ASP A 107 9.04 6.92 -1.65
C ASP A 107 9.07 5.91 -2.81
N GLU A 108 9.93 4.91 -2.76
CA GLU A 108 10.11 3.95 -3.86
C GLU A 108 9.14 2.77 -3.69
N PRO A 109 8.21 2.52 -4.63
CA PRO A 109 7.32 1.38 -4.53
C PRO A 109 8.11 0.07 -4.74
N ALA A 110 7.85 -0.93 -3.90
CA ALA A 110 8.46 -2.26 -3.99
C ALA A 110 7.46 -3.31 -4.45
N ALA A 111 6.24 -3.29 -3.92
CA ALA A 111 5.19 -4.25 -4.27
C ALA A 111 3.80 -3.67 -4.08
N VAL A 112 2.85 -4.17 -4.86
CA VAL A 112 1.44 -3.75 -4.82
C VAL A 112 0.56 -5.00 -4.80
N LEU A 113 -0.37 -5.06 -3.86
CA LEU A 113 -1.43 -6.05 -3.81
C LEU A 113 -2.73 -5.37 -4.24
N ILE A 114 -3.32 -5.83 -5.33
CA ILE A 114 -4.67 -5.47 -5.77
C ILE A 114 -5.61 -6.58 -5.31
N GLY A 115 -6.55 -6.25 -4.42
CA GLY A 115 -7.43 -7.26 -3.87
C GLY A 115 -8.57 -7.65 -4.80
N ALA A 116 -9.20 -8.78 -4.49
CA ALA A 116 -10.15 -9.44 -5.37
C ALA A 116 -11.34 -8.60 -5.84
N TRP A 117 -11.79 -7.63 -5.04
CA TRP A 117 -12.84 -6.71 -5.48
C TRP A 117 -12.32 -5.77 -6.58
N ALA A 118 -11.16 -5.13 -6.36
CA ALA A 118 -10.55 -4.25 -7.34
C ALA A 118 -10.14 -5.01 -8.62
N VAL A 119 -9.61 -6.22 -8.51
CA VAL A 119 -9.30 -7.08 -9.67
C VAL A 119 -10.53 -7.29 -10.55
N ARG A 120 -11.69 -7.57 -9.93
CA ARG A 120 -12.96 -7.77 -10.64
C ARG A 120 -13.53 -6.49 -11.21
N ASP A 121 -13.54 -5.42 -10.42
CA ASP A 121 -14.10 -4.12 -10.79
C ASP A 121 -13.34 -3.49 -11.97
N LEU A 122 -12.01 -3.61 -11.95
CA LEU A 122 -11.12 -3.13 -13.01
C LEU A 122 -11.11 -4.05 -14.24
N GLY A 123 -11.58 -5.29 -14.11
CA GLY A 123 -11.62 -6.28 -15.19
C GLY A 123 -10.23 -6.75 -15.61
N LEU A 124 -9.33 -6.99 -14.65
CA LEU A 124 -7.93 -7.30 -14.95
C LEU A 124 -7.76 -8.68 -15.58
N ASP A 125 -7.12 -8.73 -16.75
CA ASP A 125 -6.56 -9.95 -17.32
C ASP A 125 -5.17 -10.18 -16.73
N VAL A 126 -5.14 -10.96 -15.66
CA VAL A 126 -3.90 -11.22 -14.91
C VAL A 126 -2.92 -12.07 -15.72
N ASP A 127 -3.42 -12.94 -16.60
CA ASP A 127 -2.57 -13.74 -17.48
C ASP A 127 -1.89 -12.86 -18.54
N ASP A 128 -2.55 -11.79 -19.01
CA ASP A 128 -1.88 -10.76 -19.83
C ASP A 128 -0.86 -9.94 -19.05
N LEU A 129 -1.24 -9.48 -17.87
CA LEU A 129 -0.34 -8.69 -17.02
C LEU A 129 0.93 -9.49 -16.65
N ALA A 130 0.80 -10.78 -16.34
CA ALA A 130 1.92 -11.66 -16.01
C ALA A 130 2.89 -11.90 -17.19
N ARG A 131 2.48 -11.63 -18.43
CA ARG A 131 3.40 -11.69 -19.60
C ARG A 131 4.33 -10.47 -19.68
N LYS A 132 3.95 -9.35 -19.07
CA LYS A 132 4.64 -8.06 -19.17
C LYS A 132 5.31 -7.64 -17.85
N HIS A 133 4.69 -8.01 -16.74
CA HIS A 133 5.06 -7.59 -15.39
C HIS A 133 5.28 -8.80 -14.49
N ASP A 134 6.08 -8.64 -13.43
CA ASP A 134 6.25 -9.68 -12.40
C ASP A 134 5.01 -9.69 -11.49
N VAL A 135 3.99 -10.42 -11.94
CA VAL A 135 2.67 -10.50 -11.32
C VAL A 135 2.33 -11.94 -10.99
N GLU A 136 1.69 -12.14 -9.83
CA GLU A 136 1.23 -13.44 -9.37
C GLU A 136 -0.20 -13.37 -8.83
N HIS A 137 -0.97 -14.43 -9.06
CA HIS A 137 -2.25 -14.64 -8.40
C HIS A 137 -2.06 -15.02 -6.94
N VAL A 138 -2.71 -14.27 -6.04
CA VAL A 138 -2.72 -14.58 -4.60
C VAL A 138 -4.15 -14.61 -4.05
N GLY A 139 -4.31 -15.19 -2.86
CA GLY A 139 -5.61 -15.39 -2.25
C GLY A 139 -6.37 -16.60 -2.82
N SER A 140 -7.66 -16.68 -2.52
CA SER A 140 -8.46 -17.88 -2.84
C SER A 140 -8.91 -17.92 -4.30
N ARG A 141 -9.12 -19.12 -4.86
CA ARG A 141 -9.70 -19.31 -6.21
C ARG A 141 -11.05 -18.60 -6.42
N ARG A 142 -11.84 -18.39 -5.35
CA ARG A 142 -13.14 -17.70 -5.41
C ARG A 142 -13.04 -16.18 -5.27
N ALA A 143 -11.89 -15.65 -4.88
CA ALA A 143 -11.62 -14.24 -4.71
C ALA A 143 -10.15 -13.99 -5.05
N PRO A 144 -9.78 -14.09 -6.35
CA PRO A 144 -8.40 -13.95 -6.78
C PRO A 144 -7.96 -12.50 -6.62
N SER A 145 -6.85 -12.31 -5.92
CA SER A 145 -6.14 -11.04 -5.81
C SER A 145 -4.86 -11.12 -6.65
N VAL A 146 -4.21 -9.98 -6.85
CA VAL A 146 -3.04 -9.84 -7.71
C VAL A 146 -1.91 -9.20 -6.92
N LEU A 147 -0.76 -9.87 -6.86
CA LEU A 147 0.47 -9.34 -6.30
C LEU A 147 1.40 -8.94 -7.45
N LEU A 148 1.68 -7.64 -7.56
CA LEU A 148 2.73 -7.09 -8.40
C LEU A 148 4.01 -6.90 -7.58
N ARG A 149 5.12 -7.40 -8.10
CA ARG A 149 6.47 -7.17 -7.55
C ARG A 149 7.25 -6.28 -8.53
N LEU A 150 7.78 -5.16 -8.04
CA LEU A 150 8.60 -4.26 -8.86
C LEU A 150 10.06 -4.74 -8.84
N SER A 151 10.26 -5.96 -9.32
CA SER A 151 11.53 -6.68 -9.21
C SER A 151 12.33 -6.66 -10.50
N GLY A 152 11.77 -6.18 -11.62
CA GLY A 152 12.36 -6.20 -12.95
C GLY A 152 13.69 -5.43 -13.08
N PRO A 153 14.34 -5.49 -14.25
CA PRO A 153 15.63 -4.86 -14.48
C PRO A 153 15.56 -3.33 -14.57
N ASP A 154 14.39 -2.77 -14.87
CA ASP A 154 14.16 -1.33 -15.01
C ASP A 154 14.06 -0.62 -13.65
N PRO A 155 14.19 0.72 -13.57
CA PRO A 155 13.92 1.45 -12.34
C PRO A 155 12.49 1.19 -11.81
N VAL A 156 12.33 1.04 -10.50
CA VAL A 156 11.04 0.65 -9.87
C VAL A 156 9.87 1.58 -10.22
N TRP A 157 10.14 2.88 -10.35
CA TRP A 157 9.13 3.85 -10.78
C TRP A 157 8.72 3.67 -12.24
N ALA A 158 9.66 3.31 -13.12
CA ALA A 158 9.34 3.02 -14.51
C ALA A 158 8.48 1.76 -14.63
N GLN A 159 8.80 0.71 -13.87
CA GLN A 159 7.98 -0.50 -13.78
C GLN A 159 6.56 -0.20 -13.27
N PHE A 160 6.44 0.61 -12.21
CA PHE A 160 5.14 0.97 -11.65
C PHE A 160 4.28 1.79 -12.61
N VAL A 161 4.88 2.76 -13.30
CA VAL A 161 4.19 3.57 -14.31
C VAL A 161 3.79 2.73 -15.53
N ALA A 162 4.65 1.82 -15.99
CA ALA A 162 4.32 0.91 -17.08
C ALA A 162 3.13 0.01 -16.72
N PHE A 163 3.13 -0.54 -15.50
CA PHE A 163 1.99 -1.31 -14.99
C PHE A 163 0.72 -0.47 -14.91
N ALA A 164 0.80 0.77 -14.43
CA ALA A 164 -0.33 1.69 -14.35
C ALA A 164 -0.92 2.01 -15.73
N HIS A 165 -0.08 2.19 -16.75
CA HIS A 165 -0.53 2.40 -18.14
C HIS A 165 -1.24 1.17 -18.71
N ASP A 166 -0.73 -0.04 -18.45
CA ASP A 166 -1.38 -1.29 -18.88
C ASP A 166 -2.73 -1.55 -18.17
N LEU A 167 -2.93 -0.94 -16.99
CA LEU A 167 -4.15 -1.05 -16.20
C LEU A 167 -5.28 -0.11 -16.63
N ASP A 168 -5.05 0.74 -17.64
CA ASP A 168 -5.83 1.93 -17.95
C ASP A 168 -5.76 2.96 -16.81
N GLU A 169 -4.98 4.02 -17.02
CA GLU A 169 -4.59 5.02 -16.00
C GLU A 169 -5.81 5.64 -15.31
N GLU A 170 -6.93 5.81 -16.02
CA GLU A 170 -8.18 6.34 -15.44
C GLU A 170 -8.85 5.36 -14.46
N ARG A 171 -8.71 4.06 -14.69
CA ARG A 171 -9.30 3.02 -13.82
C ARG A 171 -8.48 2.82 -12.56
N LEU A 172 -7.15 2.81 -12.69
CA LEU A 172 -6.25 2.78 -11.54
C LEU A 172 -6.35 4.09 -10.74
N ALA A 173 -6.36 5.24 -11.41
CA ALA A 173 -6.60 6.52 -10.76
C ALA A 173 -7.97 6.53 -10.08
N SER A 174 -9.03 5.96 -10.64
CA SER A 174 -10.33 5.84 -9.96
C SER A 174 -10.27 4.93 -8.73
N ALA A 175 -9.62 3.76 -8.83
CA ALA A 175 -9.43 2.84 -7.70
C ALA A 175 -8.62 3.47 -6.56
N LEU A 176 -7.61 4.27 -6.89
CA LEU A 176 -6.78 5.01 -5.93
C LEU A 176 -7.43 6.33 -5.47
N ALA A 177 -8.20 7.02 -6.32
CA ALA A 177 -8.85 8.31 -6.02
C ALA A 177 -10.08 8.14 -5.15
N VAL A 178 -10.70 6.95 -5.12
CA VAL A 178 -11.67 6.59 -4.06
C VAL A 178 -11.05 6.74 -2.66
N ASP A 179 -9.73 6.62 -2.54
CA ASP A 179 -8.99 6.87 -1.29
C ASP A 179 -8.61 8.36 -1.10
N PHE A 180 -8.37 9.13 -2.18
CA PHE A 180 -7.98 10.55 -2.10
C PHE A 180 -9.16 11.55 -2.02
N GLU A 181 -10.22 11.41 -2.82
CA GLU A 181 -11.37 12.33 -2.78
C GLU A 181 -12.13 12.27 -1.44
N ARG A 182 -12.02 11.16 -0.71
CA ARG A 182 -12.59 11.04 0.64
C ARG A 182 -11.76 11.73 1.71
N ALA A 183 -10.47 11.96 1.47
CA ALA A 183 -9.61 12.72 2.38
C ALA A 183 -9.85 14.23 2.28
N ASP A 184 -10.21 14.74 1.10
CA ASP A 184 -10.40 16.18 0.85
C ASP A 184 -11.80 16.70 1.22
N ARG A 185 -12.84 15.85 1.29
CA ARG A 185 -14.18 16.27 1.77
C ARG A 185 -14.31 16.42 3.29
N GLY A 186 -13.19 16.44 4.02
CA GLY A 186 -13.10 16.69 5.45
C GLY A 186 -12.57 18.09 5.83
N ARG A 187 -12.32 18.97 4.85
CA ARG A 187 -11.95 20.38 5.08
C ARG A 187 -12.90 21.32 4.34
N SER A 188 -14.03 21.63 4.96
CA SER A 188 -14.75 22.90 4.75
C SER A 188 -15.26 23.40 6.09
#